data_AF-A0A4Y8TX21-F1
#
_entry.id   AF-A0A4Y8TX21-F1
#
_cell.length_a   1.000
_cell.length_b   1.000
_cell.length_c   1.000
_cell.angle_alpha   90.00
_cell.angle_beta   90.00
_cell.angle_gamma   90.00
#
_symmetry.space_group_name_H-M   'P 1'
#
loop_
_entity.id
_entity.type
_entity.pdbx_description
1 polymer ?
#
loop_
_entity_poly.entity_id
_entity_poly.type
_entity_poly.pdbx_seq_one_letter_code
_entity_poly.pdbx_strand_id
1 'polypeptide(L)'
;MTDEEFLAVLAAHKDSTSEQVWNAVVARTENDWVGDLNWEAKSDNAQDFDNFLQKAFAGMPTPPRLEYVETLVTNYSFSIADVPDSENKAIRAIEICYEKMIAAISKSIGECVIPLAESPDTDVEVSEVEHELTRFQRWTKTPKFLK
;
A
#
# COMPACT_ATOMS: atom_id res chain seq x y z
N MET A 1 7.80 -20.46 -0.75
CA MET A 1 8.75 -20.14 -1.84
C MET A 1 10.16 -20.59 -1.47
N THR A 2 10.94 -21.14 -2.39
CA THR A 2 12.37 -21.46 -2.20
C THR A 2 13.26 -20.24 -2.50
N ASP A 3 14.54 -20.29 -2.11
CA ASP A 3 15.48 -19.18 -2.36
C ASP A 3 15.66 -18.94 -3.87
N GLU A 4 15.78 -20.01 -4.65
CA GLU A 4 15.89 -19.94 -6.11
C GLU A 4 14.64 -19.32 -6.74
N GLU A 5 13.45 -19.69 -6.26
CA GLU A 5 12.19 -19.10 -6.71
C GLU A 5 12.11 -17.62 -6.35
N PHE A 6 12.54 -17.24 -5.15
CA PHE A 6 12.59 -15.84 -4.71
C PHE A 6 13.51 -15.00 -5.60
N LEU A 7 14.75 -15.46 -5.82
CA LEU A 7 15.71 -14.75 -6.65
C LEU A 7 15.25 -14.65 -8.11
N ALA A 8 14.61 -15.71 -8.63
CA ALA A 8 14.01 -15.68 -9.97
C ALA A 8 12.92 -14.61 -10.09
N VAL A 9 12.12 -14.39 -9.03
CA VAL A 9 11.10 -13.33 -9.01
C VAL A 9 11.73 -11.95 -9.06
N LEU A 10 12.74 -11.69 -8.22
CA LEU A 10 13.44 -10.41 -8.22
C LEU A 10 14.04 -10.13 -9.60
N ALA A 11 14.73 -11.11 -10.18
CA ALA A 11 15.35 -10.99 -11.49
C ALA A 11 14.33 -10.74 -12.61
N ALA A 12 13.21 -11.47 -12.62
CA ALA A 12 12.18 -11.33 -13.64
C ALA A 12 11.46 -9.97 -13.62
N HIS A 13 11.52 -9.24 -12.51
CA HIS A 13 10.75 -8.00 -12.31
C HIS A 13 11.59 -6.73 -12.19
N LYS A 14 12.91 -6.81 -12.42
CA LYS A 14 13.81 -5.64 -12.40
C LYS A 14 13.31 -4.51 -13.32
N ASP A 15 12.90 -4.87 -14.54
CA ASP A 15 12.46 -3.91 -15.57
C ASP A 15 10.93 -3.81 -15.76
N SER A 16 10.15 -4.53 -14.93
CA SER A 16 8.68 -4.53 -15.03
C SER A 16 8.05 -3.18 -14.64
N THR A 17 6.76 -2.97 -14.86
CA THR A 17 6.05 -1.81 -14.30
C THR A 17 5.70 -2.05 -12.83
N SER A 18 5.41 -0.99 -12.06
CA SER A 18 4.96 -1.12 -10.66
C SER A 18 3.73 -2.02 -10.51
N GLU A 19 2.77 -1.92 -11.43
CA GLU A 19 1.56 -2.76 -11.44
C GLU A 19 1.91 -4.24 -11.66
N GLN A 20 2.81 -4.53 -12.61
CA GLN A 20 3.28 -5.90 -12.84
C GLN A 20 3.99 -6.47 -11.61
N VAL A 21 4.79 -5.65 -10.92
CA VAL A 21 5.46 -6.06 -9.69
C VAL A 21 4.43 -6.35 -8.60
N TRP A 22 3.45 -5.47 -8.38
CA TRP A 22 2.37 -5.72 -7.43
C TRP A 22 1.63 -7.04 -7.74
N ASN A 23 1.29 -7.28 -9.00
CA ASN A 23 0.64 -8.52 -9.44
C ASN A 23 1.50 -9.76 -9.15
N ALA A 24 2.82 -9.66 -9.30
CA ALA A 24 3.73 -10.73 -8.94
C ALA A 24 3.78 -11.00 -7.43
N VAL A 25 3.59 -9.96 -6.61
CA VAL A 25 3.44 -10.13 -5.16
C VAL A 25 2.16 -10.91 -4.86
N VAL A 26 0.99 -10.39 -5.28
CA VAL A 26 -0.32 -11.00 -4.96
C VAL A 26 -0.60 -12.34 -5.63
N ALA A 27 0.17 -12.72 -6.66
CA ALA A 27 0.14 -14.07 -7.23
C ALA A 27 0.69 -15.14 -6.26
N ARG A 28 1.34 -14.72 -5.17
CA ARG A 28 1.88 -15.57 -4.10
C ARG A 28 1.09 -15.40 -2.80
N THR A 29 1.20 -16.39 -1.93
CA THR A 29 0.55 -16.33 -0.62
C THR A 29 1.23 -15.30 0.27
N GLU A 30 0.49 -14.72 1.22
CA GLU A 30 1.07 -13.83 2.25
C GLU A 30 2.25 -14.49 2.96
N ASN A 31 2.12 -15.78 3.28
CA ASN A 31 3.15 -16.58 3.93
C ASN A 31 4.43 -16.75 3.12
N ASP A 32 4.38 -16.68 1.77
CA ASP A 32 5.59 -16.71 0.93
C ASP A 32 6.47 -15.48 1.16
N TRP A 33 5.89 -14.42 1.68
CA TRP A 33 6.58 -13.19 2.02
C TRP A 33 6.87 -13.07 3.52
N VAL A 34 6.39 -13.95 4.40
CA VAL A 34 6.51 -13.81 5.87
C VAL A 34 7.62 -14.70 6.47
N GLY A 35 8.22 -14.22 7.56
CA GLY A 35 9.07 -15.02 8.46
C GLY A 35 10.49 -15.30 7.95
N ASP A 36 11.12 -16.32 8.56
CA ASP A 36 12.50 -16.77 8.29
C ASP A 36 12.67 -17.45 6.92
N LEU A 37 11.57 -17.64 6.18
CA LEU A 37 11.63 -18.18 4.84
C LEU A 37 12.44 -17.25 3.94
N ASN A 38 13.45 -17.84 3.31
CA ASN A 38 14.38 -17.18 2.42
C ASN A 38 15.14 -16.02 3.09
N TRP A 39 15.31 -16.06 4.42
CA TRP A 39 15.96 -14.99 5.19
C TRP A 39 17.34 -14.65 4.63
N GLU A 40 18.21 -15.65 4.47
CA GLU A 40 19.57 -15.46 3.95
C GLU A 40 19.53 -14.87 2.54
N ALA A 41 18.70 -15.41 1.65
CA ALA A 41 18.56 -14.89 0.29
C ALA A 41 18.03 -13.45 0.25
N LYS A 42 17.08 -13.08 1.12
CA LYS A 42 16.56 -11.71 1.24
C LYS A 42 17.63 -10.76 1.77
N SER A 43 18.38 -11.16 2.79
CA SER A 43 19.44 -10.36 3.40
C SER A 43 20.61 -10.14 2.44
N ASP A 44 21.09 -11.20 1.78
CA ASP A 44 22.18 -11.13 0.78
C ASP A 44 21.80 -10.28 -0.44
N ASN A 45 20.50 -10.13 -0.70
CA ASN A 45 19.97 -9.37 -1.84
C ASN A 45 19.09 -8.19 -1.38
N ALA A 46 19.34 -7.65 -0.18
CA ALA A 46 18.46 -6.69 0.49
C ALA A 46 18.14 -5.45 -0.37
N GLN A 47 19.09 -4.96 -1.16
CA GLN A 47 18.87 -3.81 -2.04
C GLN A 47 17.95 -4.14 -3.24
N ASP A 48 18.09 -5.33 -3.83
CA ASP A 48 17.22 -5.77 -4.92
C ASP A 48 15.81 -6.06 -4.40
N PHE A 49 15.71 -6.64 -3.20
CA PHE A 49 14.45 -6.85 -2.52
C PHE A 49 13.77 -5.54 -2.13
N ASP A 50 14.55 -4.56 -1.66
CA ASP A 50 14.08 -3.19 -1.37
C ASP A 50 13.47 -2.52 -2.59
N ASN A 51 14.21 -2.51 -3.69
CA ASN A 51 13.75 -1.96 -4.96
C ASN A 51 12.46 -2.63 -5.44
N PHE A 52 12.38 -3.96 -5.30
CA PHE A 52 11.19 -4.73 -5.66
C PHE A 52 9.96 -4.32 -4.84
N LEU A 53 10.08 -4.22 -3.50
CA LEU A 53 8.95 -3.89 -2.64
C LEU A 53 8.52 -2.43 -2.78
N GLN A 54 9.44 -1.47 -2.87
CA GLN A 54 9.09 -0.07 -3.13
C GLN A 54 8.31 0.09 -4.43
N LYS A 55 8.70 -0.66 -5.46
CA LYS A 55 8.03 -0.71 -6.75
C LYS A 55 6.65 -1.37 -6.67
N ALA A 56 6.50 -2.43 -5.86
CA ALA A 56 5.22 -3.06 -5.58
C ALA A 56 4.24 -2.09 -4.89
N PHE A 57 4.68 -1.40 -3.83
CA PHE A 57 3.83 -0.44 -3.09
C PHE A 57 3.36 0.72 -3.97
N ALA A 58 4.21 1.21 -4.87
CA ALA A 58 3.82 2.21 -5.85
C ALA A 58 2.73 1.71 -6.82
N GLY A 59 2.76 0.42 -7.19
CA GLY A 59 1.85 -0.22 -8.13
C GLY A 59 0.56 -0.78 -7.53
N MET A 60 0.43 -0.71 -6.20
CA MET A 60 -0.73 -1.23 -5.48
C MET A 60 -2.04 -0.58 -5.95
N PRO A 61 -3.13 -1.35 -6.12
CA PRO A 61 -4.43 -0.83 -6.56
C PRO A 61 -5.10 0.05 -5.51
N THR A 62 -6.14 0.75 -5.94
CA THR A 62 -7.03 1.54 -5.09
C THR A 62 -8.45 0.94 -5.19
N PRO A 63 -9.04 0.40 -4.10
CA PRO A 63 -8.50 0.33 -2.73
C PRO A 63 -7.40 -0.73 -2.58
N PRO A 64 -6.42 -0.50 -1.69
CA PRO A 64 -5.42 -1.51 -1.34
C PRO A 64 -5.99 -2.57 -0.39
N ARG A 65 -5.32 -3.72 -0.31
CA ARG A 65 -5.58 -4.75 0.73
C ARG A 65 -4.64 -4.52 1.90
N LEU A 66 -5.15 -3.95 2.99
CA LEU A 66 -4.33 -3.54 4.14
C LEU A 66 -3.55 -4.71 4.77
N GLU A 67 -4.21 -5.86 4.97
CA GLU A 67 -3.59 -7.08 5.52
C GLU A 67 -2.33 -7.49 4.73
N TYR A 68 -2.40 -7.38 3.40
CA TYR A 68 -1.31 -7.70 2.51
C TYR A 68 -0.13 -6.72 2.66
N VAL A 69 -0.42 -5.42 2.85
CA VAL A 69 0.61 -4.40 3.07
C VAL A 69 1.30 -4.57 4.41
N GLU A 70 0.54 -4.78 5.49
CA GLU A 70 1.11 -4.96 6.83
C GLU A 70 2.04 -6.17 6.89
N THR A 71 1.62 -7.26 6.23
CA THR A 71 2.41 -8.47 6.06
C THR A 71 3.73 -8.20 5.35
N LEU A 72 3.68 -7.53 4.19
CA LEU A 72 4.87 -7.18 3.41
C LEU A 72 5.80 -6.23 4.18
N VAL A 73 5.26 -5.21 4.84
CA VAL A 73 6.04 -4.23 5.60
C VAL A 73 6.72 -4.88 6.80
N THR A 74 6.06 -5.82 7.47
CA THR A 74 6.64 -6.55 8.60
C THR A 74 7.82 -7.41 8.16
N ASN A 75 7.73 -8.13 7.04
CA ASN A 75 8.88 -8.91 6.56
C ASN A 75 10.00 -8.01 6.01
N TYR A 76 9.60 -6.93 5.34
CA TYR A 76 10.50 -5.92 4.79
C TYR A 76 11.39 -5.32 5.88
N SER A 77 10.82 -4.83 6.98
CA SER A 77 11.58 -4.15 8.03
C SER A 77 12.65 -5.02 8.71
N PHE A 78 12.44 -6.34 8.79
CA PHE A 78 13.50 -7.25 9.27
C PHE A 78 14.53 -7.55 8.17
N SER A 79 14.08 -7.85 6.95
CA SER A 79 14.96 -8.35 5.89
C SER A 79 15.88 -7.28 5.28
N ILE A 80 15.52 -6.00 5.41
CA ILE A 80 16.29 -4.87 4.88
C ILE A 80 16.87 -3.98 5.98
N ALA A 81 17.02 -4.49 7.20
CA ALA A 81 17.52 -3.70 8.34
C ALA A 81 18.86 -3.01 8.05
N ASP A 82 19.73 -3.64 7.26
CA ASP A 82 21.03 -3.10 6.86
C ASP A 82 20.99 -2.12 5.67
N VAL A 83 19.82 -1.93 5.04
CA VAL A 83 19.63 -0.96 3.96
C VAL A 83 19.43 0.45 4.56
N PRO A 84 20.08 1.50 4.01
CA PRO A 84 19.88 2.87 4.48
C PRO A 84 18.41 3.30 4.47
N ASP A 85 18.01 3.97 5.55
CA ASP A 85 16.67 4.53 5.76
C ASP A 85 15.53 3.49 5.70
N SER A 86 15.82 2.23 6.02
CA SER A 86 14.86 1.12 5.98
C SER A 86 13.60 1.41 6.81
N GLU A 87 13.71 2.05 7.99
CA GLU A 87 12.55 2.40 8.80
C GLU A 87 11.67 3.46 8.11
N ASN A 88 12.29 4.49 7.52
CA ASN A 88 11.57 5.54 6.80
C ASN A 88 10.83 4.99 5.58
N LYS A 89 11.45 4.05 4.86
CA LYS A 89 10.84 3.38 3.70
C LYS A 89 9.66 2.51 4.10
N ALA A 90 9.75 1.81 5.24
CA ALA A 90 8.65 1.01 5.79
C ALA A 90 7.47 1.90 6.22
N ILE A 91 7.73 3.01 6.90
CA ILE A 91 6.71 4.02 7.24
C ILE A 91 6.04 4.54 5.96
N ARG A 92 6.83 4.88 4.94
CA ARG A 92 6.29 5.42 3.68
C ARG A 92 5.39 4.43 2.94
N ALA A 93 5.69 3.14 2.98
CA ALA A 93 4.83 2.10 2.41
C ALA A 93 3.44 2.07 3.07
N ILE A 94 3.40 2.16 4.40
CA ILE A 94 2.15 2.24 5.17
C ILE A 94 1.39 3.52 4.81
N GLU A 95 2.08 4.68 4.75
CA GLU A 95 1.46 5.94 4.34
C GLU A 95 0.79 5.86 2.97
N ILE A 96 1.47 5.32 1.96
CA ILE A 96 0.93 5.12 0.61
C ILE A 96 -0.35 4.26 0.64
N CYS A 97 -0.38 3.22 1.47
CA CYS A 97 -1.57 2.39 1.65
C CYS A 97 -2.74 3.20 2.21
N TYR A 98 -2.53 3.93 3.30
CA TYR A 98 -3.58 4.77 3.89
C TYR A 98 -4.03 5.89 2.94
N GLU A 99 -3.13 6.53 2.20
CA GLU A 99 -3.47 7.52 1.18
C GLU A 99 -4.42 6.95 0.12
N LYS A 100 -4.14 5.74 -0.39
CA LYS A 100 -5.01 5.04 -1.35
C LYS A 100 -6.35 4.62 -0.74
N MET A 101 -6.38 4.15 0.51
CA MET A 101 -7.64 3.85 1.22
C MET A 101 -8.52 5.09 1.38
N ILE A 102 -7.94 6.20 1.83
CA ILE A 102 -8.66 7.48 2.00
C ILE A 102 -9.22 7.94 0.64
N ALA A 103 -8.46 7.79 -0.45
CA ALA A 103 -8.93 8.11 -1.79
C ALA A 103 -10.14 7.23 -2.21
N ALA A 104 -10.08 5.92 -1.94
CA ALA A 104 -11.19 5.01 -2.23
C ALA A 104 -12.45 5.34 -1.41
N ILE A 105 -12.31 5.62 -0.12
CA ILE A 105 -13.41 6.04 0.77
C ILE A 105 -14.01 7.36 0.26
N SER A 106 -13.17 8.34 -0.06
CA SER A 106 -13.62 9.63 -0.58
C SER A 106 -14.43 9.48 -1.86
N LYS A 107 -13.96 8.62 -2.78
CA LYS A 107 -14.68 8.31 -4.01
C LYS A 107 -16.03 7.67 -3.71
N SER A 108 -16.08 6.69 -2.82
CA SER A 108 -17.32 6.02 -2.43
C SER A 108 -18.32 6.98 -1.77
N ILE A 109 -17.87 7.94 -0.95
CA ILE A 109 -18.74 8.99 -0.40
C ILE A 109 -19.34 9.82 -1.54
N GLY A 110 -18.52 10.26 -2.50
CA GLY A 110 -19.02 11.00 -3.66
C GLY A 110 -20.01 10.21 -4.51
N GLU A 111 -19.73 8.93 -4.76
CA GLU A 111 -20.58 8.08 -5.60
C GLU A 111 -21.88 7.60 -4.91
N CYS A 112 -21.89 7.46 -3.59
CA CYS A 112 -23.03 6.92 -2.85
C CYS A 112 -23.83 7.98 -2.10
N VAL A 113 -23.18 8.99 -1.52
CA VAL A 113 -23.83 9.95 -0.60
C VAL A 113 -24.34 11.18 -1.33
N ILE A 114 -23.63 11.66 -2.36
CA ILE A 114 -24.13 12.79 -3.18
C ILE A 114 -25.47 12.44 -3.83
N PRO A 115 -25.66 11.28 -4.49
CA PRO A 115 -26.96 10.94 -5.06
C PRO A 115 -28.08 10.78 -4.02
N LEU A 116 -27.74 10.42 -2.78
CA LEU A 116 -28.71 10.40 -1.69
C LEU A 116 -29.17 11.82 -1.34
N ALA A 117 -28.26 12.80 -1.29
CA ALA A 117 -28.58 14.21 -1.05
C ALA A 117 -29.33 14.87 -2.22
N GLU A 118 -29.18 14.35 -3.44
CA GLU A 118 -29.99 14.77 -4.60
C GLU A 118 -31.43 14.21 -4.56
N SER A 119 -31.70 13.25 -3.68
CA SER A 119 -33.04 12.67 -3.53
C SER A 119 -33.99 13.66 -2.85
N PRO A 120 -35.23 13.82 -3.35
CA PRO A 120 -36.25 14.66 -2.73
C PRO A 120 -36.68 14.17 -1.33
N ASP A 121 -36.27 12.96 -0.94
CA ASP A 121 -36.57 12.36 0.37
C ASP A 121 -35.56 12.75 1.46
N THR A 122 -34.57 13.59 1.14
CA THR A 122 -33.54 14.04 2.10
C THR A 122 -33.59 15.55 2.31
N ASP A 123 -33.39 15.97 3.57
CA ASP A 123 -33.30 17.39 3.96
C ASP A 123 -31.86 17.94 3.83
N VAL A 124 -30.93 17.16 3.28
CA VAL A 124 -29.50 17.50 3.21
C VAL A 124 -29.19 18.12 1.86
N GLU A 125 -28.51 19.27 1.85
CA GLU A 125 -28.05 19.86 0.60
C GLU A 125 -26.76 19.15 0.11
N VAL A 126 -26.63 18.97 -1.21
CA VAL A 126 -25.40 18.44 -1.83
C VAL A 126 -24.15 19.22 -1.41
N SER A 127 -24.29 20.54 -1.26
CA SER A 127 -23.23 21.45 -0.83
C SER A 127 -22.66 21.09 0.56
N GLU A 128 -23.51 20.59 1.46
CA GLU A 128 -23.11 20.14 2.80
C GLU A 128 -22.33 18.82 2.73
N VAL A 129 -22.75 17.90 1.86
CA VAL A 129 -22.03 16.63 1.62
C VAL A 129 -20.65 16.89 1.02
N GLU A 130 -20.55 17.79 0.04
CA GLU A 130 -19.27 18.17 -0.58
C GLU A 130 -18.33 18.89 0.42
N HIS A 131 -18.90 19.74 1.29
CA HIS A 131 -18.16 20.37 2.37
C HIS A 131 -17.58 19.33 3.34
N GLU A 132 -18.41 18.37 3.75
CA GLU A 132 -18.00 17.29 4.66
C GLU A 132 -16.97 16.35 4.04
N LEU A 133 -17.10 16.03 2.75
CA LEU A 133 -16.09 15.28 2.01
C LEU A 133 -14.75 16.02 1.97
N THR A 134 -14.76 17.32 1.72
CA THR A 134 -13.56 18.17 1.74
C THR A 134 -12.93 18.20 3.13
N ARG A 135 -13.75 18.33 4.19
CA ARG A 135 -13.32 18.26 5.59
C ARG A 135 -12.63 16.93 5.90
N PHE A 136 -13.25 15.81 5.51
CA PHE A 136 -12.71 14.46 5.69
C PHE A 136 -11.33 14.30 5.03
N GLN A 137 -11.20 14.70 3.76
CA GLN A 137 -9.94 14.62 3.02
C GLN A 137 -8.83 15.48 3.65
N ARG A 138 -9.15 16.68 4.14
CA ARG A 138 -8.19 17.58 4.77
C ARG A 138 -7.70 17.05 6.13
N TRP A 139 -8.62 16.53 6.94
CA TRP A 139 -8.29 16.01 8.26
C TRP A 139 -7.42 14.76 8.19
N THR A 140 -7.69 13.87 7.24
CA THR A 140 -6.97 12.61 7.05
C THR A 140 -5.59 12.78 6.42
N LYS A 141 -5.37 13.79 5.56
CA LYS A 141 -4.05 14.14 5.00
C LYS A 141 -3.14 14.91 5.97
N THR A 142 -3.62 15.25 7.16
CA THR A 142 -2.83 15.93 8.20
C THR A 142 -2.69 15.01 9.42
N PRO A 143 -1.75 14.05 9.43
CA PRO A 143 -1.51 13.25 10.62
C PRO A 143 -1.06 14.18 11.75
N LYS A 144 -1.88 14.28 12.82
CA LYS A 144 -1.54 15.08 14.01
C LYS A 144 -0.30 14.57 14.76
N PHE A 145 0.25 13.43 14.36
CA PHE A 145 1.42 12.80 14.96
C PHE A 145 2.77 13.34 14.41
N LEU A 146 2.74 14.23 13.41
CA LEU A 146 3.92 14.91 12.85
C LEU A 146 4.00 16.40 13.25
N LYS A 147 3.45 16.77 14.40
CA LYS A 147 3.64 18.11 15.00
C LYS A 147 4.55 18.07 16.21
#